data_AF-A0A928IMU5-F1
#
_entry.id   AF-A0A928IMU5-F1
#
_cell.length_a   1.000
_cell.length_b   1.000
_cell.length_c   1.000
_cell.angle_alpha   90.00
_cell.angle_beta   90.00
_cell.angle_gamma   90.00
#
_symmetry.space_group_name_H-M   'P 1'
#
loop_
_entity.id
_entity.type
_entity.pdbx_description
1 polymer ?
#
loop_
_entity_poly.entity_id
_entity_poly.type
_entity_poly.pdbx_seq_one_letter_code
_entity_poly.pdbx_strand_id
1 'polypeptide(L)'
;MIENKKYDISEELIKNILNDYSKTCGVSTFKGDIIITNEMSRIYFETRKDLTDQSNTKYNELEQLHGFIIPPKEISGTFTIVLNEDFVYESEESFWIGTLVHEAVHTNDYIDYLIKLKSNSYDELFDKDSHDCFKFWTEFHARAIGLYFQRKYLSDNINSKEYLEYIIQTEFVFRMNYMINNIRATNDSAQKNYELATFLGRLATWQYLYPHEFSGDFIRRTTSMVPWFEELFSLLTKYDSLEKIFPHFEKIQTILNTCF
;
A
#
# COMPACT_ATOMS: atom_id res chain seq x y z
N MET A 1 -8.07 17.12 -21.02
CA MET A 1 -7.49 15.75 -21.03
C MET A 1 -6.17 15.88 -20.34
N ILE A 2 -5.96 15.08 -19.32
CA ILE A 2 -4.65 14.97 -18.68
C ILE A 2 -3.71 14.25 -19.66
N GLU A 3 -2.61 14.89 -20.06
CA GLU A 3 -1.57 14.22 -20.85
C GLU A 3 -0.74 13.31 -19.93
N ASN A 4 -0.78 12.01 -20.21
CA ASN A 4 -0.04 10.99 -19.47
C ASN A 4 1.39 10.82 -20.03
N LYS A 5 2.34 10.49 -19.15
CA LYS A 5 3.74 10.24 -19.53
C LYS A 5 4.03 8.76 -19.72
N LYS A 6 4.49 8.38 -20.91
CA LYS A 6 4.96 7.02 -21.20
C LYS A 6 6.40 6.83 -20.77
N TYR A 7 6.67 5.76 -20.03
CA TYR A 7 8.00 5.38 -19.60
C TYR A 7 8.50 4.13 -20.34
N ASP A 8 9.76 4.14 -20.76
CA ASP A 8 10.46 2.93 -21.19
C ASP A 8 10.97 2.19 -19.95
N ILE A 9 10.42 1.01 -19.67
CA ILE A 9 10.69 0.27 -18.44
C ILE A 9 12.07 -0.37 -18.56
N SER A 10 13.02 0.19 -17.81
CA SER A 10 14.38 -0.31 -17.70
C SER A 10 14.75 -0.48 -16.23
N GLU A 11 15.74 -1.34 -15.96
CA GLU A 11 16.31 -1.46 -14.61
C GLU A 11 16.75 -0.10 -14.04
N GLU A 12 17.29 0.78 -14.90
CA GLU A 12 17.75 2.10 -14.50
C GLU A 12 16.58 3.00 -14.07
N LEU A 13 15.46 2.97 -14.79
CA LEU A 13 14.25 3.69 -14.39
C LEU A 13 13.74 3.20 -13.02
N ILE A 14 13.65 1.87 -12.84
CA ILE A 14 13.19 1.26 -11.58
C ILE A 14 14.10 1.69 -10.42
N LYS A 15 15.43 1.61 -10.60
CA LYS A 15 16.41 2.07 -9.61
C LYS A 15 16.24 3.55 -9.28
N ASN A 16 16.02 4.40 -10.28
CA ASN A 16 15.81 5.83 -10.07
C ASN A 16 14.52 6.14 -9.29
N ILE A 17 13.42 5.44 -9.58
CA ILE A 17 12.16 5.56 -8.82
C ILE A 17 12.38 5.17 -7.35
N LEU A 18 13.04 4.04 -7.10
CA LEU A 18 13.27 3.55 -5.73
C LEU A 18 14.25 4.44 -4.95
N ASN A 19 15.25 5.01 -5.62
CA ASN A 19 16.14 6.02 -5.04
C ASN A 19 15.38 7.30 -4.68
N ASP A 20 14.48 7.75 -5.55
CA ASP A 20 13.64 8.91 -5.31
C ASP A 20 12.65 8.67 -4.16
N TYR A 21 12.07 7.47 -4.05
CA TYR A 21 11.31 7.02 -2.88
C TYR A 21 12.13 7.11 -1.60
N SER A 22 13.29 6.45 -1.56
CA SER A 22 14.19 6.44 -0.41
C SER A 22 14.55 7.85 0.05
N LYS A 23 14.90 8.73 -0.90
CA LYS A 23 15.23 10.13 -0.62
C LYS A 23 14.03 10.94 -0.14
N THR A 24 12.86 10.76 -0.75
CA THR A 24 11.64 11.50 -0.41
C THR A 24 11.15 11.13 0.99
N CYS A 25 11.17 9.85 1.34
CA CYS A 25 10.67 9.34 2.61
C CYS A 25 11.75 9.30 3.72
N GLY A 26 13.02 9.54 3.39
CA GLY A 26 14.11 9.47 4.37
C GLY A 26 14.38 8.06 4.90
N VAL A 27 14.12 7.04 4.08
CA VAL A 27 14.24 5.62 4.42
C VAL A 27 15.38 4.96 3.65
N SER A 28 15.77 3.76 4.09
CA SER A 28 16.75 2.96 3.37
C SER A 28 16.31 2.66 1.95
N THR A 29 17.26 2.75 1.02
CA THR A 29 17.05 2.29 -0.37
C THR A 29 16.78 0.79 -0.37
N PHE A 30 15.78 0.38 -1.16
CA PHE A 30 15.47 -1.04 -1.34
C PHE A 30 16.71 -1.81 -1.85
N LYS A 31 17.02 -2.92 -1.18
CA LYS A 31 18.13 -3.82 -1.51
C LYS A 31 17.55 -5.23 -1.63
N GLY A 32 17.27 -5.65 -2.85
CA GLY A 32 16.61 -6.91 -3.15
C GLY A 32 16.37 -7.05 -4.63
N ASP A 33 15.78 -8.17 -5.01
CA ASP A 33 15.45 -8.46 -6.40
C ASP A 33 14.08 -7.88 -6.76
N ILE A 34 13.93 -7.47 -8.03
CA ILE A 34 12.68 -6.99 -8.60
C ILE A 34 12.42 -7.84 -9.84
N ILE A 35 11.34 -8.60 -9.80
CA ILE A 35 10.98 -9.56 -10.85
C ILE A 35 9.65 -9.12 -11.47
N ILE A 36 9.65 -8.89 -12.77
CA ILE A 36 8.44 -8.62 -13.55
C ILE A 36 8.09 -9.91 -14.29
N THR A 37 6.92 -10.48 -14.05
CA THR A 37 6.52 -11.78 -14.60
C THR A 37 5.01 -11.98 -14.61
N ASN A 38 4.53 -12.83 -15.52
CA ASN A 38 3.17 -13.38 -15.50
C ASN A 38 3.06 -14.76 -14.81
N GLU A 39 4.18 -15.30 -14.31
CA GLU A 39 4.21 -16.54 -13.51
C GLU A 39 4.46 -16.21 -12.03
N MET A 40 3.61 -15.37 -11.43
CA MET A 40 3.90 -14.78 -10.11
C MET A 40 3.95 -15.83 -9.00
N SER A 41 3.00 -16.76 -9.01
CA SER A 41 2.92 -17.84 -8.01
C SER A 41 4.16 -18.73 -8.07
N ARG A 42 4.65 -19.03 -9.28
CA ARG A 42 5.85 -19.82 -9.50
C ARG A 42 7.08 -19.18 -8.86
N ILE A 43 7.27 -17.86 -9.06
CA ILE A 43 8.37 -17.13 -8.43
C ILE A 43 8.30 -17.20 -6.90
N TYR A 44 7.10 -17.06 -6.32
CA TYR A 44 6.92 -17.23 -4.88
C TYR A 44 7.38 -18.61 -4.41
N PHE A 45 6.90 -19.69 -5.03
CA PHE A 45 7.22 -21.06 -4.60
C PHE A 45 8.66 -21.47 -4.90
N GLU A 46 9.29 -20.91 -5.94
CA GLU A 46 10.72 -21.12 -6.21
C GLU A 46 11.61 -20.40 -5.18
N THR A 47 11.17 -19.23 -4.69
CA THR A 47 11.89 -18.44 -3.68
C THR A 47 11.68 -19.00 -2.27
N ARG A 48 10.46 -19.38 -1.92
CA ARG A 48 10.06 -19.93 -0.60
C ARG A 48 9.67 -21.39 -0.69
N LYS A 49 10.60 -22.20 -1.22
CA LYS A 49 10.46 -23.68 -1.31
C LYS A 49 10.22 -24.35 0.04
N ASP A 50 10.60 -23.69 1.13
CA ASP A 50 10.40 -24.14 2.50
C ASP A 50 8.94 -24.00 2.98
N LEU A 51 8.15 -23.11 2.37
CA LEU A 51 6.74 -22.87 2.71
C LEU A 51 5.76 -23.58 1.75
N THR A 52 6.23 -24.56 0.97
CA THR A 52 5.42 -25.22 -0.05
C THR A 52 4.39 -26.16 0.58
N ASP A 53 3.20 -25.62 0.85
CA ASP A 53 1.97 -26.38 0.70
C ASP A 53 1.33 -25.90 -0.61
N GLN A 54 1.58 -26.63 -1.71
CA GLN A 54 1.22 -26.28 -3.09
C GLN A 54 -0.29 -26.43 -3.34
N SER A 55 -1.13 -25.87 -2.48
CA SER A 55 -2.57 -25.85 -2.71
C SER A 55 -2.89 -24.95 -3.91
N ASN A 56 -3.71 -25.44 -4.85
CA ASN A 56 -4.11 -24.71 -6.05
C ASN A 56 -4.76 -23.34 -5.75
N THR A 57 -5.35 -23.16 -4.56
CA THR A 57 -5.98 -21.90 -4.15
C THR A 57 -4.95 -20.77 -4.02
N LYS A 58 -3.80 -21.01 -3.38
CA LYS A 58 -2.74 -20.00 -3.20
C LYS A 58 -2.07 -19.63 -4.53
N TYR A 59 -1.99 -20.57 -5.47
CA TYR A 59 -1.53 -20.28 -6.83
C TYR A 59 -2.43 -19.25 -7.50
N ASN A 60 -3.74 -19.50 -7.53
CA ASN A 60 -4.69 -18.62 -8.22
C ASN A 60 -4.82 -17.23 -7.59
N GLU A 61 -4.67 -17.11 -6.27
CA GLU A 61 -4.72 -15.82 -5.57
C GLU A 61 -3.53 -14.93 -5.95
N LEU A 62 -2.31 -15.49 -5.99
CA LEU A 62 -1.10 -14.73 -6.32
C LEU A 62 -1.08 -14.22 -7.76
N GLU A 63 -1.64 -14.97 -8.71
CA GLU A 63 -1.72 -14.53 -10.11
C GLU A 63 -2.71 -13.39 -10.36
N GLN A 64 -3.61 -13.11 -9.41
CA GLN A 64 -4.56 -12.00 -9.51
C GLN A 64 -4.01 -10.68 -8.95
N LEU A 65 -2.82 -10.70 -8.34
CA LEU A 65 -2.20 -9.52 -7.75
C LEU A 65 -1.45 -8.72 -8.81
N HIS A 66 -1.39 -7.40 -8.62
CA HIS A 66 -0.55 -6.53 -9.44
C HIS A 66 0.92 -6.53 -9.00
N GLY A 67 1.16 -6.87 -7.73
CA GLY A 67 2.47 -6.98 -7.13
C GLY A 67 2.37 -7.56 -5.72
N PHE A 68 3.48 -8.06 -5.21
CA PHE A 68 3.66 -8.43 -3.81
C PHE A 68 5.15 -8.52 -3.45
N ILE A 69 5.45 -8.55 -2.15
CA ILE A 69 6.77 -8.89 -1.62
C ILE A 69 6.89 -10.36 -1.21
N ILE A 70 8.07 -10.92 -1.40
CA ILE A 70 8.49 -12.21 -0.85
C ILE A 70 9.54 -11.94 0.23
N PRO A 71 9.27 -12.25 1.52
CA PRO A 71 10.27 -12.12 2.57
C PRO A 71 11.37 -13.17 2.41
N PRO A 72 12.62 -12.85 2.75
CA PRO A 72 13.69 -13.83 2.78
C PRO A 72 13.41 -14.87 3.89
N LYS A 73 13.88 -16.10 3.67
CA LYS A 73 13.83 -17.15 4.70
C LYS A 73 14.63 -16.76 5.95
N GLU A 74 15.81 -16.18 5.75
CA GLU A 74 16.72 -15.77 6.83
C GLU A 74 16.65 -14.26 7.03
N ILE A 75 16.72 -13.78 8.28
CA ILE A 75 16.61 -12.35 8.60
C ILE A 75 17.68 -11.46 7.95
N SER A 76 18.85 -12.04 7.63
CA SER A 76 19.95 -11.35 6.95
C SER A 76 19.80 -11.35 5.43
N GLY A 77 18.80 -12.03 4.90
CA GLY A 77 18.50 -12.06 3.47
C GLY A 77 17.82 -10.77 3.01
N THR A 78 17.52 -10.73 1.72
CA THR A 78 16.85 -9.59 1.06
C THR A 78 15.46 -9.98 0.59
N PHE A 79 14.53 -9.04 0.67
CA PHE A 79 13.19 -9.20 0.08
C PHE A 79 13.27 -9.26 -1.45
N THR A 80 12.25 -9.86 -2.06
CA THR A 80 12.02 -9.80 -3.50
C THR A 80 10.69 -9.12 -3.76
N ILE A 81 10.67 -8.12 -4.64
CA ILE A 81 9.42 -7.53 -5.16
C ILE A 81 9.07 -8.28 -6.44
N VAL A 82 7.84 -8.79 -6.54
CA VAL A 82 7.30 -9.38 -7.76
C VAL A 82 6.20 -8.47 -8.29
N LEU A 83 6.25 -8.12 -9.57
CA LEU A 83 5.23 -7.33 -10.25
C LEU A 83 4.65 -8.14 -11.41
N ASN A 84 3.33 -8.03 -11.60
CA ASN A 84 2.65 -8.65 -12.73
C ASN A 84 3.06 -7.97 -14.04
N GLU A 85 3.52 -8.75 -15.01
CA GLU A 85 4.04 -8.25 -16.28
C GLU A 85 2.97 -7.53 -17.12
N ASP A 86 1.80 -8.15 -17.29
CA ASP A 86 0.69 -7.54 -18.04
C ASP A 86 0.28 -6.20 -17.40
N PHE A 87 0.15 -6.14 -16.08
CA PHE A 87 -0.15 -4.90 -15.36
C PHE A 87 0.94 -3.84 -15.57
N VAL A 88 2.21 -4.22 -15.54
CA VAL A 88 3.33 -3.27 -15.74
C VAL A 88 3.33 -2.66 -17.14
N TYR A 89 3.07 -3.46 -18.18
CA TYR A 89 3.15 -3.02 -19.56
C TYR A 89 1.83 -2.50 -20.16
N GLU A 90 0.67 -2.91 -19.62
CA GLU A 90 -0.65 -2.59 -20.15
C GLU A 90 -1.46 -1.60 -19.30
N SER A 91 -1.09 -1.36 -18.03
CA SER A 91 -1.81 -0.38 -17.20
C SER A 91 -1.62 1.05 -17.71
N GLU A 92 -2.58 1.92 -17.35
CA GLU A 92 -2.42 3.37 -17.54
C GLU A 92 -1.08 3.83 -16.95
N GLU A 93 -0.41 4.75 -17.64
CA GLU A 93 0.99 5.04 -17.37
C GLU A 93 1.14 5.67 -15.97
N SER A 94 2.05 5.11 -15.16
CA SER A 94 2.34 5.37 -13.72
C SER A 94 1.63 4.50 -12.67
N PHE A 95 0.58 3.72 -13.00
CA PHE A 95 -0.05 2.84 -11.98
C PHE A 95 0.94 1.81 -11.43
N TRP A 96 1.76 1.22 -12.30
CA TRP A 96 2.80 0.29 -11.88
C TRP A 96 3.90 0.93 -11.01
N ILE A 97 4.19 2.23 -11.20
CA ILE A 97 5.14 2.97 -10.36
C ILE A 97 4.60 3.04 -8.94
N GLY A 98 3.30 3.32 -8.79
CA GLY A 98 2.63 3.31 -7.49
C GLY A 98 2.71 1.95 -6.81
N THR A 99 2.49 0.85 -7.56
CA THR A 99 2.62 -0.53 -7.04
C THR A 99 4.06 -0.85 -6.65
N LEU A 100 5.05 -0.54 -7.49
CA LEU A 100 6.47 -0.74 -7.17
C LEU A 100 6.86 -0.07 -5.85
N VAL A 101 6.47 1.19 -5.68
CA VAL A 101 6.77 1.94 -4.46
C VAL A 101 5.98 1.40 -3.26
N HIS A 102 4.73 0.98 -3.46
CA HIS A 102 3.91 0.33 -2.42
C HIS A 102 4.60 -0.93 -1.87
N GLU A 103 5.09 -1.83 -2.73
CA GLU A 103 5.84 -3.02 -2.29
C GLU A 103 7.17 -2.68 -1.61
N ALA A 104 7.86 -1.63 -2.08
CA ALA A 104 9.08 -1.15 -1.43
C ALA A 104 8.83 -0.58 -0.03
N VAL A 105 7.67 0.07 0.18
CA VAL A 105 7.25 0.55 1.50
C VAL A 105 6.98 -0.62 2.43
N HIS A 106 6.24 -1.64 1.98
CA HIS A 106 6.05 -2.85 2.78
C HIS A 106 7.38 -3.47 3.20
N THR A 107 8.35 -3.57 2.29
CA THR A 107 9.69 -4.10 2.62
C THR A 107 10.31 -3.36 3.81
N ASN A 108 10.35 -2.03 3.77
CA ASN A 108 10.92 -1.23 4.85
C ASN A 108 10.10 -1.35 6.15
N ASP A 109 8.78 -1.29 6.05
CA ASP A 109 7.88 -1.42 7.21
C ASP A 109 8.07 -2.76 7.92
N TYR A 110 8.15 -3.88 7.18
CA TYR A 110 8.35 -5.21 7.76
C TYR A 110 9.74 -5.35 8.39
N ILE A 111 10.80 -4.78 7.79
CA ILE A 111 12.15 -4.76 8.38
C ILE A 111 12.13 -4.00 9.71
N ASP A 112 11.57 -2.78 9.71
CA ASP A 112 11.52 -1.94 10.92
C ASP A 112 10.66 -2.58 12.02
N TYR A 113 9.56 -3.23 11.64
CA TYR A 113 8.68 -3.93 12.57
C TYR A 113 9.31 -5.18 13.18
N LEU A 114 10.04 -5.98 12.38
CA LEU A 114 10.82 -7.11 12.89
C LEU A 114 11.82 -6.65 13.96
N ILE A 115 12.55 -5.56 13.70
CA ILE A 115 13.49 -4.94 14.65
C ILE A 115 12.76 -4.48 15.92
N LYS A 116 11.59 -3.84 15.76
CA LYS A 116 10.78 -3.33 16.87
C LYS A 116 10.30 -4.46 17.80
N LEU A 117 9.87 -5.58 17.21
CA LEU A 117 9.42 -6.76 17.94
C LEU A 117 10.57 -7.60 18.50
N LYS A 118 11.81 -7.39 18.03
CA LYS A 118 12.96 -8.26 18.31
C LYS A 118 12.69 -9.73 17.94
N SER A 119 11.90 -9.96 16.88
CA SER A 119 11.69 -11.29 16.30
C SER A 119 12.86 -11.65 15.38
N ASN A 120 13.06 -12.95 15.17
CA ASN A 120 14.07 -13.50 14.28
C ASN A 120 13.46 -14.23 13.07
N SER A 121 12.17 -14.00 12.77
CA SER A 121 11.47 -14.64 11.67
C SER A 121 10.49 -13.69 11.00
N TYR A 122 10.66 -13.47 9.69
CA TYR A 122 9.63 -12.77 8.92
C TYR A 122 8.36 -13.60 8.83
N ASP A 123 8.43 -14.93 8.78
CA ASP A 123 7.25 -15.79 8.62
C ASP A 123 6.23 -15.60 9.75
N GLU A 124 6.70 -15.33 10.97
CA GLU A 124 5.83 -14.99 12.11
C GLU A 124 5.01 -13.71 11.85
N LEU A 125 5.58 -12.76 11.12
CA LEU A 125 4.91 -11.48 10.81
C LEU A 125 3.88 -11.63 9.69
N PHE A 126 4.09 -12.60 8.78
CA PHE A 126 3.18 -12.89 7.66
C PHE A 126 2.11 -13.93 8.01
N ASP A 127 2.17 -14.55 9.20
CA ASP A 127 1.16 -15.49 9.66
C ASP A 127 -0.22 -14.84 9.70
N LYS A 128 -1.24 -15.49 9.13
CA LYS A 128 -2.54 -14.87 8.84
C LYS A 128 -3.24 -14.34 10.09
N ASP A 129 -3.08 -15.03 11.23
CA ASP A 129 -3.84 -14.78 12.47
C ASP A 129 -3.11 -13.85 13.45
N SER A 130 -2.03 -13.20 13.00
CA SER A 130 -1.21 -12.33 13.85
C SER A 130 -1.02 -10.93 13.25
N HIS A 131 -0.68 -9.97 14.12
CA HIS A 131 -0.25 -8.63 13.73
C HIS A 131 -1.25 -7.82 12.87
N ASP A 132 -2.56 -8.06 13.02
CA ASP A 132 -3.62 -7.40 12.23
C ASP A 132 -3.50 -5.88 12.18
N CYS A 133 -3.24 -5.24 13.32
CA CYS A 133 -3.07 -3.78 13.37
C CYS A 133 -1.84 -3.31 12.58
N PHE A 134 -0.74 -4.07 12.59
CA PHE A 134 0.44 -3.74 11.80
C PHE A 134 0.13 -3.92 10.31
N LYS A 135 -0.48 -5.04 9.92
CA LYS A 135 -0.91 -5.29 8.53
C LYS A 135 -1.82 -4.18 8.02
N PHE A 136 -2.83 -3.80 8.80
CA PHE A 136 -3.70 -2.67 8.48
C PHE A 136 -2.92 -1.36 8.30
N TRP A 137 -1.99 -1.07 9.21
CA TRP A 137 -1.20 0.16 9.15
C TRP A 137 -0.24 0.18 7.96
N THR A 138 0.49 -0.91 7.68
CA THR A 138 1.43 -0.95 6.57
C THR A 138 0.70 -0.87 5.23
N GLU A 139 -0.49 -1.46 5.08
CA GLU A 139 -1.33 -1.29 3.89
C GLU A 139 -1.77 0.16 3.69
N PHE A 140 -2.21 0.83 4.76
CA PHE A 140 -2.52 2.26 4.75
C PHE A 140 -1.31 3.10 4.30
N HIS A 141 -0.15 2.83 4.92
CA HIS A 141 1.08 3.57 4.72
C HIS A 141 1.64 3.38 3.30
N ALA A 142 1.78 2.14 2.86
CA ALA A 142 2.20 1.77 1.52
C ALA A 142 1.25 2.31 0.46
N ARG A 143 -0.07 2.29 0.69
CA ARG A 143 -1.03 2.87 -0.24
C ARG A 143 -0.89 4.38 -0.36
N ALA A 144 -0.67 5.08 0.75
CA ALA A 144 -0.49 6.53 0.75
C ALA A 144 0.76 6.95 -0.04
N ILE A 145 1.90 6.33 0.26
CA ILE A 145 3.16 6.64 -0.42
C ILE A 145 3.11 6.19 -1.88
N GLY A 146 2.60 4.99 -2.16
CA GLY A 146 2.45 4.47 -3.52
C GLY A 146 1.60 5.39 -4.40
N LEU A 147 0.45 5.87 -3.89
CA LEU A 147 -0.37 6.83 -4.65
C LEU A 147 0.34 8.16 -4.85
N TYR A 148 1.07 8.67 -3.86
CA TYR A 148 1.86 9.90 -4.03
C TYR A 148 2.85 9.76 -5.18
N PHE A 149 3.59 8.64 -5.25
CA PHE A 149 4.55 8.38 -6.33
C PHE A 149 3.86 8.15 -7.67
N GLN A 150 2.74 7.44 -7.71
CA GLN A 150 1.91 7.35 -8.91
C GLN A 150 1.58 8.75 -9.44
N ARG A 151 1.10 9.66 -8.58
CA ARG A 151 0.76 11.04 -9.00
C ARG A 151 1.97 11.81 -9.46
N LYS A 152 3.06 11.78 -8.68
CA LYS A 152 4.31 12.46 -8.98
C LYS A 152 4.86 12.12 -10.37
N TYR A 153 4.68 10.87 -10.81
CA TYR A 153 5.15 10.40 -12.11
C TYR A 153 4.08 10.42 -13.20
N LEU A 154 2.81 10.65 -12.88
CA LEU A 154 1.73 10.79 -13.85
C LEU A 154 1.83 12.10 -14.65
N SER A 155 2.18 13.22 -14.00
CA SER A 155 2.30 14.53 -14.65
C SER A 155 3.26 15.48 -13.94
N ASP A 156 3.82 16.42 -14.71
CA ASP A 156 4.68 17.49 -14.21
C ASP A 156 3.96 18.48 -13.28
N ASN A 157 2.62 18.54 -13.34
CA ASN A 157 1.85 19.45 -12.49
C ASN A 157 0.73 18.72 -11.74
N ILE A 158 1.14 17.95 -10.73
CA ILE A 158 0.23 17.24 -9.81
C ILE A 158 -0.69 18.18 -9.02
N ASN A 159 -0.44 19.50 -9.00
CA ASN A 159 -1.26 20.48 -8.30
C ASN A 159 -2.18 21.27 -9.24
N SER A 160 -2.36 20.82 -10.48
CA SER A 160 -3.25 21.52 -11.41
C SER A 160 -4.71 21.47 -10.95
N LYS A 161 -5.45 22.54 -11.25
CA LYS A 161 -6.89 22.62 -10.94
C LYS A 161 -7.70 21.49 -11.61
N GLU A 162 -7.35 21.11 -12.83
CA GLU A 162 -8.05 20.06 -13.58
C GLU A 162 -7.94 18.70 -12.90
N TYR A 163 -6.74 18.39 -12.38
CA TYR A 163 -6.50 17.17 -11.60
C TYR A 163 -7.31 17.14 -10.31
N LEU A 164 -7.30 18.25 -9.57
CA LEU A 164 -8.07 18.38 -8.34
C LEU A 164 -9.59 18.23 -8.59
N GLU A 165 -10.11 18.87 -9.64
CA GLU A 165 -11.51 18.74 -10.04
C GLU A 165 -11.86 17.29 -10.40
N TYR A 166 -11.01 16.61 -11.17
CA TYR A 166 -11.18 15.19 -11.49
C TYR A 166 -11.19 14.32 -10.23
N ILE A 167 -10.25 14.53 -9.31
CA ILE A 167 -10.15 13.76 -8.06
C ILE A 167 -11.43 13.91 -7.24
N ILE A 168 -11.90 15.14 -7.01
CA ILE A 168 -13.07 15.40 -6.17
C ILE A 168 -14.35 14.84 -6.82
N GLN A 169 -14.55 15.09 -8.12
CA GLN A 169 -15.81 14.77 -8.79
C GLN A 169 -15.92 13.32 -9.25
N THR A 170 -14.79 12.67 -9.52
CA THR A 170 -14.75 11.33 -10.11
C THR A 170 -14.11 10.33 -9.16
N GLU A 171 -12.83 10.49 -8.87
CA GLU A 171 -12.05 9.42 -8.23
C GLU A 171 -12.45 9.21 -6.78
N PHE A 172 -12.59 10.29 -5.99
CA PHE A 172 -12.98 10.21 -4.59
C PHE A 172 -14.33 9.51 -4.42
N VAL A 173 -15.34 9.93 -5.19
CA VAL A 173 -16.69 9.34 -5.16
C VAL A 173 -16.65 7.88 -5.56
N PHE A 174 -15.95 7.56 -6.65
CA PHE A 174 -15.79 6.17 -7.11
C PHE A 174 -15.12 5.30 -6.05
N ARG A 175 -13.99 5.73 -5.47
CA ARG A 175 -13.22 4.96 -4.49
C ARG A 175 -13.95 4.77 -3.18
N MET A 176 -14.72 5.75 -2.74
CA MET A 176 -15.58 5.61 -1.56
C MET A 176 -16.67 4.56 -1.77
N ASN A 177 -17.38 4.64 -2.90
CA ASN A 177 -18.42 3.66 -3.22
C ASN A 177 -17.83 2.26 -3.40
N TYR A 178 -16.65 2.16 -4.02
CA TYR A 178 -15.91 0.91 -4.16
C TYR A 178 -15.60 0.28 -2.79
N MET A 179 -15.00 1.05 -1.87
CA MET A 179 -14.71 0.60 -0.51
C MET A 179 -15.99 0.11 0.21
N ILE A 180 -17.06 0.91 0.19
CA ILE A 180 -18.33 0.57 0.85
C ILE A 180 -18.91 -0.73 0.28
N ASN A 181 -18.89 -0.89 -1.04
CA ASN A 181 -19.46 -2.07 -1.69
C ASN A 181 -18.65 -3.33 -1.38
N ASN A 182 -17.32 -3.26 -1.44
CA ASN A 182 -16.46 -4.41 -1.15
C ASN A 182 -16.53 -4.83 0.32
N ILE A 183 -16.52 -3.88 1.25
CA ILE A 183 -16.71 -4.16 2.69
C ILE A 183 -18.04 -4.87 2.95
N ARG A 184 -19.12 -4.47 2.26
CA ARG A 184 -20.44 -5.10 2.41
C ARG A 184 -20.56 -6.46 1.72
N ALA A 185 -19.74 -6.71 0.70
CA ALA A 185 -19.77 -7.95 -0.08
C ALA A 185 -19.06 -9.13 0.59
N THR A 186 -18.28 -8.88 1.64
CA THR A 186 -17.50 -9.90 2.34
C THR A 186 -17.82 -9.98 3.83
N ASN A 187 -17.68 -11.17 4.41
CA ASN A 187 -17.68 -11.38 5.86
C ASN A 187 -16.26 -11.54 6.43
N ASP A 188 -15.23 -11.54 5.58
CA ASP A 188 -13.84 -11.63 6.00
C ASP A 188 -13.35 -10.30 6.56
N SER A 189 -13.04 -10.25 7.85
CA SER A 189 -12.53 -9.07 8.54
C SER A 189 -11.19 -8.57 7.96
N ALA A 190 -10.32 -9.47 7.50
CA ALA A 190 -9.06 -9.08 6.89
C ALA A 190 -9.29 -8.35 5.56
N GLN A 191 -10.22 -8.84 4.74
CA GLN A 191 -10.61 -8.16 3.49
C GLN A 191 -11.25 -6.80 3.79
N LYS A 192 -12.13 -6.70 4.79
CA LYS A 192 -12.73 -5.40 5.17
C LYS A 192 -11.67 -4.39 5.62
N ASN A 193 -10.70 -4.84 6.43
CA ASN A 193 -9.58 -4.03 6.89
C ASN A 193 -8.69 -3.58 5.74
N TYR A 194 -8.39 -4.47 4.77
CA TYR A 194 -7.63 -4.14 3.57
C TYR A 194 -8.31 -3.05 2.73
N GLU A 195 -9.61 -3.16 2.48
CA GLU A 195 -10.38 -2.17 1.73
C GLU A 195 -10.40 -0.81 2.43
N LEU A 196 -10.59 -0.81 3.75
CA LEU A 196 -10.58 0.39 4.57
C LEU A 196 -9.19 1.05 4.59
N ALA A 197 -8.13 0.28 4.83
CA ALA A 197 -6.74 0.76 4.82
C ALA A 197 -6.39 1.38 3.47
N THR A 198 -6.78 0.71 2.38
CA THR A 198 -6.58 1.19 1.01
C THR A 198 -7.28 2.53 0.79
N PHE A 199 -8.55 2.68 1.19
CA PHE A 199 -9.25 3.95 1.03
C PHE A 199 -8.63 5.07 1.86
N LEU A 200 -8.31 4.79 3.14
CA LEU A 200 -7.71 5.77 4.04
C LEU A 200 -6.33 6.23 3.54
N GLY A 201 -5.51 5.34 2.97
CA GLY A 201 -4.21 5.70 2.39
C GLY A 201 -4.36 6.65 1.19
N ARG A 202 -5.38 6.42 0.34
CA ARG A 202 -5.71 7.36 -0.76
C ARG A 202 -6.14 8.72 -0.22
N LEU A 203 -7.00 8.72 0.80
CA LEU A 203 -7.49 9.94 1.42
C LEU A 203 -6.36 10.75 2.07
N ALA A 204 -5.41 10.09 2.72
CA ALA A 204 -4.22 10.72 3.29
C ALA A 204 -3.36 11.37 2.19
N THR A 205 -3.22 10.71 1.04
CA THR A 205 -2.49 11.27 -0.11
C THR A 205 -3.16 12.53 -0.65
N TRP A 206 -4.49 12.49 -0.83
CA TRP A 206 -5.23 13.67 -1.29
C TRP A 206 -5.18 14.81 -0.29
N GLN A 207 -5.25 14.52 1.01
CA GLN A 207 -5.04 15.52 2.06
C GLN A 207 -3.64 16.13 2.03
N TYR A 208 -2.61 15.30 1.78
CA TYR A 208 -1.23 15.78 1.67
C TYR A 208 -1.03 16.69 0.44
N LEU A 209 -1.55 16.29 -0.72
CA LEU A 209 -1.41 17.06 -1.97
C LEU A 209 -2.29 18.32 -2.02
N TYR A 210 -3.50 18.25 -1.43
CA TYR A 210 -4.52 19.29 -1.52
C TYR A 210 -5.14 19.58 -0.14
N PRO A 211 -4.36 20.11 0.81
CA PRO A 211 -4.78 20.24 2.21
C PRO A 211 -5.93 21.23 2.44
N HIS A 212 -6.14 22.18 1.52
CA HIS A 212 -7.24 23.13 1.61
C HIS A 212 -8.57 22.48 1.25
N GLU A 213 -8.59 21.68 0.19
CA GLU A 213 -9.78 21.00 -0.31
C GLU A 213 -10.13 19.77 0.53
N PHE A 214 -9.12 18.95 0.85
CA PHE A 214 -9.22 17.79 1.73
C PHE A 214 -8.94 18.16 3.19
N SER A 215 -9.45 19.33 3.60
CA SER A 215 -9.32 19.85 4.97
C SER A 215 -9.99 18.96 6.01
N GLY A 216 -9.66 19.17 7.29
CA GLY A 216 -10.34 18.46 8.39
C GLY A 216 -11.87 18.65 8.38
N ASP A 217 -12.36 19.80 7.90
CA ASP A 217 -13.80 20.03 7.72
C ASP A 217 -14.41 19.19 6.60
N PHE A 218 -13.68 19.01 5.49
CA PHE A 218 -14.11 18.12 4.41
C PHE A 218 -14.22 16.69 4.94
N ILE A 219 -13.16 16.18 5.58
CA ILE A 219 -13.12 14.85 6.17
C ILE A 219 -14.29 14.66 7.14
N ARG A 220 -14.47 15.58 8.09
CA ARG A 220 -15.60 15.55 9.04
C ARG A 220 -16.96 15.44 8.37
N ARG A 221 -17.24 16.29 7.38
CA ARG A 221 -18.54 16.27 6.69
C ARG A 221 -18.76 14.96 5.92
N THR A 222 -17.70 14.44 5.34
CA THR A 222 -17.72 13.15 4.63
C THR A 222 -17.97 11.99 5.58
N THR A 223 -17.43 12.05 6.80
CA THR A 223 -17.36 10.89 7.71
C THR A 223 -18.27 11.05 8.92
N SER A 224 -19.09 12.11 8.98
CA SER A 224 -19.87 12.49 10.17
C SER A 224 -20.88 11.43 10.63
N MET A 225 -21.26 10.49 9.77
CA MET A 225 -22.16 9.39 10.11
C MET A 225 -21.41 8.17 10.69
N VAL A 226 -20.08 8.20 10.74
CA VAL A 226 -19.22 7.09 11.14
C VAL A 226 -18.19 7.60 12.15
N PRO A 227 -18.54 7.66 13.45
CA PRO A 227 -17.72 8.33 14.47
C PRO A 227 -16.28 7.81 14.57
N TRP A 228 -16.08 6.49 14.37
CA TRP A 228 -14.76 5.87 14.43
C TRP A 228 -13.84 6.29 13.27
N PHE A 229 -14.40 6.73 12.14
CA PHE A 229 -13.62 6.99 10.93
C PHE A 229 -12.72 8.21 11.09
N GLU A 230 -13.25 9.32 11.61
CA GLU A 230 -12.45 10.52 11.85
C GLU A 230 -11.34 10.25 12.86
N GLU A 231 -11.65 9.54 13.95
CA GLU A 231 -10.67 9.19 14.97
C GLU A 231 -9.54 8.31 14.41
N LEU A 232 -9.90 7.26 13.67
CA LEU A 232 -8.94 6.36 13.04
C LEU A 232 -8.06 7.12 12.03
N PHE A 233 -8.66 7.88 11.13
CA PHE A 233 -7.93 8.65 10.12
C PHE A 233 -6.99 9.68 10.76
N SER A 234 -7.44 10.35 11.83
CA SER A 234 -6.61 11.29 12.60
C SER A 234 -5.40 10.61 13.23
N LEU A 235 -5.57 9.41 13.82
CA LEU A 235 -4.44 8.65 14.36
C LEU A 235 -3.43 8.28 13.27
N LEU A 236 -3.90 7.75 12.14
CA LEU A 236 -3.05 7.28 11.05
C LEU A 236 -2.28 8.42 10.37
N THR A 237 -2.87 9.61 10.24
CA THR A 237 -2.25 10.77 9.58
C THR A 237 -1.37 11.60 10.53
N LYS A 238 -1.62 11.55 11.84
CA LYS A 238 -0.82 12.25 12.83
C LYS A 238 0.57 11.63 13.03
N TYR A 239 0.68 10.30 12.89
CA TYR A 239 1.91 9.57 13.15
C TYR A 239 2.45 8.96 11.84
N ASP A 240 3.37 9.70 11.22
CA ASP A 240 3.97 9.46 9.90
C ASP A 240 4.96 8.28 9.78
N SER A 241 5.19 7.51 10.86
CA SER A 241 6.24 6.50 10.91
C SER A 241 5.90 5.41 11.92
N LEU A 242 6.42 4.20 11.69
CA LEU A 242 6.20 3.04 12.55
C LEU A 242 6.55 3.34 14.02
N GLU A 243 7.67 4.02 14.26
CA GLU A 243 8.11 4.40 15.61
C GLU A 243 7.04 5.21 16.37
N LYS A 244 6.38 6.14 15.68
CA LYS A 244 5.40 7.05 16.29
C LYS A 244 4.02 6.40 16.43
N ILE A 245 3.61 5.54 15.50
CA ILE A 245 2.29 4.91 15.49
C ILE A 245 2.23 3.62 16.33
N PHE A 246 3.34 2.88 16.44
CA PHE A 246 3.38 1.58 17.14
C PHE A 246 2.84 1.64 18.59
N PRO A 247 3.15 2.66 19.41
CA PRO A 247 2.56 2.81 20.74
C PRO A 247 1.03 2.99 20.76
N HIS A 248 0.42 3.24 19.60
CA HIS A 248 -1.02 3.46 19.43
C HIS A 248 -1.74 2.29 18.76
N PHE A 249 -1.05 1.18 18.45
CA PHE A 249 -1.65 0.01 17.81
C PHE A 249 -2.81 -0.59 18.60
N GLU A 250 -2.73 -0.65 19.93
CA GLU A 250 -3.86 -1.13 20.76
C GLU A 250 -5.10 -0.25 20.60
N LYS A 251 -4.91 1.07 20.53
CA LYS A 251 -6.01 2.01 20.30
C LYS A 251 -6.62 1.82 18.90
N ILE A 252 -5.78 1.67 17.88
CA ILE A 252 -6.23 1.42 16.50
C ILE A 252 -7.01 0.11 16.42
N GLN A 253 -6.48 -0.97 17.01
CA GLN A 253 -7.16 -2.27 17.06
C GLN A 253 -8.52 -2.17 17.75
N THR A 254 -8.60 -1.42 18.86
CA THR A 254 -9.87 -1.19 19.56
C THR A 254 -10.89 -0.51 18.64
N ILE A 255 -10.46 0.47 17.85
CA ILE A 255 -11.33 1.15 16.88
C ILE A 255 -11.76 0.18 15.76
N LEU A 256 -10.82 -0.57 15.17
CA LEU A 256 -11.10 -1.54 14.11
C LEU A 256 -12.11 -2.61 14.53
N ASN A 257 -12.04 -3.06 15.78
CA ASN A 257 -13.00 -4.02 16.34
C ASN A 257 -14.44 -3.47 16.46
N THR A 258 -14.65 -2.17 16.24
CA THR A 258 -15.98 -1.53 16.25
C THR A 258 -16.47 -1.13 14.85
N CYS A 259 -15.65 -1.32 13.82
CA CYS A 259 -15.94 -0.83 12.47
C CYS A 259 -17.03 -1.62 11.74
N PHE A 260 -17.12 -2.93 11.96
CA PHE A 260 -17.94 -3.86 11.17
C PHE A 260 -18.64 -4.93 12.01
#